data_AF-A0A101JY79-F1
#
_entry.id   AF-A0A101JY79-F1
#
_cell.length_a   1.000
_cell.length_b   1.000
_cell.length_c   1.000
_cell.angle_alpha   90.00
_cell.angle_beta   90.00
_cell.angle_gamma   90.00
#
_symmetry.space_group_name_H-M   'P 1'
#
loop_
_entity.id
_entity.type
_entity.pdbx_description
1 polymer ?
#
loop_
_entity_poly.entity_id
_entity_poly.type
_entity_poly.pdbx_seq_one_letter_code
_entity_poly.pdbx_strand_id
1 'polypeptide(L)'
;MSVLSDDLPLDPLLAEDVRDARRVAYCYIEDAFVEGRQDGLDSDALAHAALFAAMRTLVETYGEEATAVFAEALPEKLRTGTFTTGTRH
;
A
#
# COMPACT_ATOMS: atom_id res chain seq x y z
N MET A 1 -20.98 33.31 5.56
CA MET A 1 -19.86 33.44 6.51
C MET A 1 -20.07 32.38 7.58
N SER A 2 -19.41 31.23 7.54
CA SER A 2 -17.96 31.12 7.69
C SER A 2 -17.41 30.03 6.77
N VAL A 3 -16.38 30.39 6.01
CA VAL A 3 -15.48 29.46 5.34
C VAL A 3 -14.64 28.82 6.44
N LEU A 4 -14.97 27.59 6.85
CA LEU A 4 -14.02 26.76 7.55
C LEU A 4 -12.98 26.36 6.50
N SER A 5 -11.89 27.12 6.48
CA SER A 5 -10.71 26.86 5.66
C SER A 5 -10.28 25.42 5.84
N ASP A 6 -10.29 24.69 4.73
CA ASP A 6 -9.81 23.31 4.56
C ASP A 6 -8.27 23.24 4.50
N ASP A 7 -7.59 24.28 4.98
CA ASP A 7 -6.12 24.43 5.00
C ASP A 7 -5.59 24.35 6.44
N LEU A 8 -6.03 23.34 7.20
CA LEU A 8 -5.24 22.96 8.37
C LEU A 8 -3.97 22.31 7.82
N PRO A 9 -2.76 22.88 8.03
CA PRO A 9 -1.55 22.20 7.63
C PRO A 9 -1.56 20.84 8.31
N LEU A 10 -1.55 19.77 7.50
CA LEU A 10 -1.41 18.39 8.00
C LEU A 10 -0.27 18.43 9.01
N ASP A 11 -0.58 18.28 10.29
CA ASP A 11 0.40 18.37 11.36
C ASP A 11 1.56 17.43 10.98
N PRO A 12 2.78 17.95 10.77
CA PRO A 12 3.92 17.15 10.34
C PRO A 12 4.13 15.92 11.22
N LEU A 13 3.76 16.02 12.50
CA LEU A 13 3.83 14.94 13.48
C LEU A 13 2.83 13.82 13.16
N LEU A 14 1.60 14.13 12.74
CA LEU A 14 0.62 13.11 12.30
C LEU A 14 1.10 12.40 11.04
N ALA A 15 1.76 13.12 10.12
CA ALA A 15 2.31 12.51 8.92
C ALA A 15 3.52 11.60 9.22
N GLU A 16 4.32 11.91 10.24
CA GLU A 16 5.38 11.03 10.76
C GLU A 16 4.79 9.77 11.40
N ASP A 17 3.79 9.91 12.27
CA ASP A 17 3.10 8.77 12.91
C ASP A 17 2.45 7.83 11.87
N VAL A 18 1.84 8.38 10.81
CA VAL A 18 1.25 7.58 9.71
C VAL A 18 2.33 6.87 8.90
N ARG A 19 3.48 7.50 8.65
CA ARG A 19 4.61 6.86 7.97
C ARG A 19 5.18 5.71 8.82
N ASP A 20 5.31 5.92 10.13
CA ASP A 20 5.76 4.91 11.06
C ASP A 20 4.77 3.76 11.17
N ALA A 21 3.48 4.04 11.27
CA ALA A 21 2.43 3.01 11.27
C ALA A 21 2.44 2.18 9.98
N ARG A 22 2.58 2.82 8.81
CA ARG A 22 2.69 2.12 7.52
C ARG A 22 3.94 1.27 7.42
N ARG A 23 5.06 1.74 7.96
CA ARG A 23 6.32 0.99 8.02
C ARG A 23 6.18 -0.25 8.91
N VAL A 24 5.58 -0.10 10.09
CA VAL A 24 5.32 -1.22 11.00
C VAL A 24 4.40 -2.25 10.35
N ALA A 25 3.31 -1.81 9.71
CA ALA A 25 2.42 -2.71 8.97
C ALA A 25 3.14 -3.44 7.84
N TYR A 26 4.05 -2.76 7.13
CA TYR A 26 4.86 -3.40 6.10
C TYR A 26 5.79 -4.48 6.67
N CYS A 27 6.43 -4.24 7.81
CA CYS A 27 7.24 -5.26 8.49
C CYS A 27 6.42 -6.51 8.85
N TYR A 28 5.19 -6.35 9.35
CA TYR A 28 4.31 -7.49 9.62
C TYR A 28 3.98 -8.30 8.37
N ILE A 29 3.78 -7.63 7.23
CA ILE A 29 3.54 -8.30 5.95
C ILE A 29 4.80 -9.03 5.49
N GLU A 30 5.97 -8.41 5.61
CA GLU A 30 7.25 -9.06 5.26
C GLU A 30 7.49 -10.33 6.09
N ASP A 31 7.23 -10.26 7.40
CA ASP A 31 7.35 -11.41 8.30
C ASP A 31 6.40 -12.54 7.88
N ALA A 32 5.14 -12.21 7.56
CA ALA A 32 4.17 -13.18 7.05
C ALA A 32 4.60 -13.82 5.71
N PHE A 33 5.27 -13.05 4.85
CA PHE A 33 5.86 -13.58 3.61
C PHE A 33 7.04 -14.51 3.89
N VAL A 34 7.88 -14.19 4.87
CA VAL A 34 8.99 -15.06 5.30
C VAL A 34 8.45 -16.37 5.84
N GLU A 35 7.45 -16.32 6.73
CA GLU A 35 6.80 -17.49 7.31
C GLU A 35 6.14 -18.36 6.23
N GLY A 36 5.35 -17.75 5.33
CA GLY A 36 4.71 -18.49 4.24
C GLY A 36 5.72 -19.21 3.33
N ARG A 37 6.89 -18.61 3.06
CA ARG A 37 7.95 -19.29 2.32
C ARG A 37 8.59 -20.44 3.10
N GLN A 38 8.72 -20.33 4.41
CA GLN A 38 9.21 -21.42 5.26
C GLN A 38 8.25 -22.62 5.26
N ASP A 39 6.95 -22.35 5.16
CA ASP A 39 5.90 -23.38 5.00
C ASP A 39 5.86 -24.00 3.59
N GLY A 40 6.71 -23.52 2.66
CA GLY A 40 6.82 -24.02 1.30
C GLY A 40 5.86 -23.39 0.30
N LEU A 41 5.22 -22.26 0.65
CA LEU A 41 4.40 -21.50 -0.29
C LEU A 41 5.27 -20.79 -1.33
N ASP A 42 4.78 -20.77 -2.57
CA ASP A 42 5.44 -20.05 -3.64
C ASP A 42 5.34 -18.53 -3.43
N SER A 43 6.42 -17.82 -3.73
CA SER A 43 6.51 -16.37 -3.53
C SER A 43 5.55 -15.62 -4.46
N ASP A 44 5.34 -16.13 -5.67
CA ASP A 44 4.38 -15.56 -6.62
C ASP A 44 2.94 -15.74 -6.13
N ALA A 45 2.62 -16.92 -5.57
CA ALA A 45 1.31 -17.18 -4.97
C ALA A 45 1.05 -16.26 -3.76
N LEU A 46 2.04 -16.05 -2.89
CA LEU A 46 1.96 -15.11 -1.77
C LEU A 46 1.75 -13.67 -2.23
N ALA A 47 2.46 -13.23 -3.28
CA ALA A 47 2.30 -11.90 -3.85
C ALA A 47 0.89 -11.67 -4.39
N HIS A 48 0.34 -12.62 -5.15
CA HIS A 48 -1.03 -12.55 -5.65
C HIS A 48 -2.07 -12.52 -4.52
N ALA A 49 -1.89 -13.36 -3.49
CA ALA A 49 -2.77 -13.37 -2.33
C ALA A 49 -2.75 -12.03 -1.56
N ALA A 50 -1.56 -11.46 -1.36
CA ALA A 50 -1.41 -10.17 -0.70
C ALA A 50 -2.02 -9.03 -1.53
N LEU A 51 -1.85 -9.04 -2.85
CA LEU A 51 -2.47 -8.05 -3.73
C LEU A 51 -4.00 -8.14 -3.65
N PHE A 52 -4.56 -9.35 -3.68
CA PHE A 52 -5.99 -9.56 -3.52
C PHE A 52 -6.48 -9.06 -2.15
N ALA A 53 -5.73 -9.36 -1.09
CA ALA A 53 -6.01 -8.88 0.26
C ALA A 53 -5.93 -7.35 0.40
N ALA A 54 -5.02 -6.70 -0.31
CA ALA A 54 -4.93 -5.26 -0.35
C ALA A 54 -6.12 -4.65 -1.11
N MET A 55 -6.43 -5.16 -2.31
CA MET A 55 -7.50 -4.64 -3.16
C MET A 55 -8.88 -4.80 -2.51
N ARG A 56 -9.18 -5.95 -1.88
CA ARG A 56 -10.46 -6.13 -1.14
C ARG A 56 -10.59 -5.12 -0.01
N THR A 57 -9.51 -4.83 0.73
CA THR A 57 -9.52 -3.88 1.85
C THR A 57 -9.79 -2.47 1.35
N LEU A 58 -9.20 -2.10 0.20
CA LEU A 58 -9.47 -0.81 -0.46
C LEU A 58 -10.93 -0.70 -0.91
N VAL A 59 -11.47 -1.76 -1.52
CA VAL A 59 -12.89 -1.80 -1.94
C VAL A 59 -13.83 -1.69 -0.74
N GLU A 60 -13.55 -2.41 0.35
CA GLU A 60 -14.35 -2.38 1.58
C GLU A 60 -14.32 -1.00 2.25
N THR A 61 -13.18 -0.29 2.18
CA THR A 61 -12.99 1.01 2.84
C THR A 61 -13.50 2.18 1.99
N TYR A 62 -13.28 2.14 0.69
CA TYR A 62 -13.48 3.28 -0.22
C TYR A 62 -14.50 3.03 -1.34
N GLY A 63 -14.90 1.77 -1.56
CA GLY A 63 -15.78 1.36 -2.65
C GLY A 63 -15.03 0.92 -3.92
N GLU A 64 -15.77 0.24 -4.81
CA GLU A 64 -15.23 -0.33 -6.06
C GLU A 64 -14.71 0.75 -7.02
N GLU A 65 -15.49 1.81 -7.25
CA GLU A 65 -15.13 2.87 -8.19
C GLU A 65 -13.87 3.63 -7.75
N ALA A 66 -13.78 4.00 -6.46
CA ALA A 66 -12.60 4.67 -5.92
C ALA A 66 -11.35 3.78 -6.01
N THR A 67 -11.52 2.47 -5.81
CA THR A 67 -10.42 1.50 -5.95
C THR A 67 -10.01 1.31 -7.41
N ALA A 68 -10.95 1.35 -8.36
CA ALA A 68 -10.67 1.29 -9.79
C ALA A 68 -9.81 2.49 -10.23
N VAL A 69 -10.21 3.71 -9.84
CA VAL A 69 -9.44 4.94 -10.13
C VAL A 69 -8.04 4.87 -9.51
N PHE A 70 -7.92 4.36 -8.28
CA PHE A 70 -6.61 4.11 -7.68
C PHE A 70 -5.76 3.12 -8.49
N ALA A 71 -6.37 2.04 -8.99
CA ALA A 71 -5.70 1.01 -9.76
C ALA A 71 -5.23 1.50 -11.15
N GLU A 72 -5.92 2.44 -11.77
CA GLU A 72 -5.53 3.05 -13.06
C GLU A 72 -4.14 3.71 -13.00
N ALA A 73 -3.73 4.21 -11.83
CA ALA A 73 -2.41 4.80 -11.63
C ALA A 73 -1.29 3.75 -11.45
N LEU A 74 -1.61 2.48 -11.18
CA LEU A 74 -0.61 1.45 -10.89
C LEU A 74 0.31 1.12 -12.09
N PRO A 75 -0.19 0.95 -13.33
CA PRO A 75 0.68 0.69 -14.48
C PRO A 75 1.73 1.76 -14.70
N GLU A 76 1.38 3.03 -14.49
CA GLU A 76 2.33 4.14 -14.60
C GLU A 76 3.40 4.06 -13.51
N LYS A 77 3.00 3.82 -12.26
CA LYS A 77 3.91 3.67 -11.12
C LYS A 77 4.86 2.46 -11.26
N LEU A 78 4.39 1.37 -11.87
CA LEU A 78 5.22 0.20 -12.20
C LEU A 78 6.26 0.54 -13.27
N ARG A 79 5.85 1.22 -14.35
CA ARG A 79 6.76 1.61 -15.45
C ARG A 79 7.82 2.61 -15.04
N THR A 80 7.50 3.49 -14.08
CA THR A 80 8.46 4.45 -13.51
C THR A 80 9.47 3.80 -12.55
N GLY A 81 9.32 2.51 -12.24
CA GLY A 81 10.23 1.80 -11.34
C GLY A 81 9.99 2.12 -9.86
N THR A 82 8.83 2.66 -9.49
CA THR A 82 8.51 3.05 -8.09
C THR A 82 8.57 1.86 -7.13
N PHE A 83 8.39 0.64 -7.64
CA PHE A 83 8.41 -0.61 -6.87
C PHE A 83 9.72 -1.40 -7.05
N THR A 84 10.68 -0.88 -7.82
CA THR A 84 11.96 -1.55 -8.06
C THR A 84 12.97 -1.13 -6.98
N THR A 85 13.09 -1.93 -5.92
CA THR A 85 14.16 -1.82 -4.92
C THR A 85 15.37 -2.65 -5.34
N GLY A 86 16.12 -2.16 -6.33
CA GLY A 86 17.35 -2.78 -6.80
C GLY A 86 17.81 -2.14 -8.10
N THR A 87 19.12 -1.88 -8.25
CA THR A 87 19.70 -1.37 -9.49
C THR A 87 19.16 -2.19 -10.66
N ARG A 88 18.48 -1.49 -11.59
CA ARG A 88 17.99 -2.06 -12.85
C ARG A 88 19.18 -2.72 -13.55
N HIS A 89 19.30 -4.03 -13.44
CA HIS A 89 20.27 -4.83 -14.20
C HIS A 89 19.69 -5.13 -15.59
#